data_AF-A0A2V8GMK8-F1
#
_entry.id   AF-A0A2V8GMK8-F1
#
_cell.length_a   1.000
_cell.length_b   1.000
_cell.length_c   1.000
_cell.angle_alpha   90.00
_cell.angle_beta   90.00
_cell.angle_gamma   90.00
#
_symmetry.space_group_name_H-M   'P 1'
#
loop_
_entity.id
_entity.type
_entity.pdbx_description
1 polymer ?
#
loop_
_entity_poly.entity_id
_entity_poly.type
_entity_poly.pdbx_seq_one_letter_code
_entity_poly.pdbx_strand_id
1 'polypeptide(L)' 'MSDPLPPKFTRVALLIAAVIACAAAVHAQDNPYRVAEGWPQLPSAMKFGGVISTDVDARGNIWVFHRNDPPILQFA' A
#
# COMPACT_ATOMS: atom_id res chain seq x y z
N MET A 1 -10.16 -16.20 -43.87
CA MET A 1 -9.72 -17.40 -43.13
C MET A 1 -8.24 -17.21 -42.90
N SER A 2 -7.82 -16.77 -41.72
CA SER A 2 -6.40 -16.50 -41.45
C SER A 2 -5.69 -17.82 -41.21
N ASP A 3 -4.65 -18.11 -41.99
CA ASP A 3 -3.86 -19.33 -41.81
C ASP A 3 -3.23 -19.39 -40.41
N PRO A 4 -3.25 -20.56 -39.74
CA PRO A 4 -2.62 -20.70 -38.44
C PRO A 4 -1.10 -20.51 -38.55
N LEU A 5 -0.52 -19.83 -37.56
CA LEU A 5 0.91 -19.60 -37.47
C LEU A 5 1.69 -20.93 -37.56
N PRO A 6 2.82 -21.00 -38.29
CA PRO A 6 3.63 -22.21 -38.37
C PRO A 6 4.08 -22.68 -36.97
N PRO A 7 4.25 -23.99 -36.73
CA PRO A 7 4.38 -24.58 -35.39
C PRO A 7 5.55 -24.02 -34.56
N LYS A 8 6.61 -23.56 -35.23
CA LYS A 8 7.75 -22.87 -34.60
C LYS A 8 7.37 -21.52 -34.01
N PHE A 9 6.53 -20.75 -34.70
CA PHE A 9 6.08 -19.43 -34.25
C PHE A 9 5.00 -19.57 -33.17
N THR A 10 4.18 -20.63 -33.21
CA THR A 10 3.22 -20.97 -32.15
C THR A 10 3.91 -21.24 -30.82
N ARG A 11 5.02 -21.99 -30.83
CA ARG A 11 5.81 -22.29 -29.61
C ARG A 11 6.46 -21.04 -29.01
N VAL A 12 7.03 -20.18 -29.85
CA VAL A 12 7.61 -18.91 -29.39
C VAL A 12 6.54 -18.01 -28.81
N ALA A 13 5.37 -17.89 -29.45
CA ALA A 13 4.26 -17.12 -28.93
C ALA A 13 3.75 -17.66 -27.58
N LEU A 14 3.67 -18.98 -27.41
CA LEU A 14 3.32 -19.62 -26.14
C LEU A 14 4.34 -19.33 -25.03
N LEU A 15 5.64 -19.39 -25.33
CA LEU A 15 6.68 -19.05 -24.36
C LEU A 15 6.62 -17.59 -23.93
N ILE A 16 6.40 -16.67 -24.87
CA ILE A 16 6.22 -15.25 -24.56
C ILE A 16 4.98 -15.04 -23.69
N ALA A 17 3.85 -15.66 -24.04
CA ALA A 17 2.63 -15.58 -23.24
C ALA A 17 2.82 -16.13 -21.81
N ALA A 18 3.55 -17.25 -21.67
CA ALA A 18 3.88 -17.82 -20.37
C ALA A 18 4.76 -16.89 -19.53
N VAL A 19 5.76 -16.24 -20.12
CA VAL A 19 6.62 -15.27 -19.42
C VAL A 19 5.82 -14.05 -18.96
N ILE A 20 4.91 -13.52 -19.79
CA ILE A 20 4.04 -12.40 -19.43
C ILE A 20 3.09 -12.78 -18.28
N ALA A 21 2.49 -13.97 -18.33
CA ALA A 21 1.61 -14.47 -17.27
C ALA A 21 2.37 -14.65 -15.94
N CYS A 22 3.59 -15.18 -15.97
CA CYS A 22 4.44 -15.31 -14.78
C CYS A 22 4.86 -13.96 -14.19
N ALA A 23 5.14 -12.95 -15.02
CA ALA A 23 5.51 -11.62 -14.55
C ALA A 23 4.38 -10.92 -13.77
N ALA A 24 3.12 -11.12 -14.16
CA ALA A 24 1.97 -10.59 -13.43
C ALA A 24 1.80 -11.23 -12.03
N ALA A 25 2.21 -12.49 -11.86
CA ALA A 25 2.13 -13.20 -10.58
C ALA A 25 3.27 -12.85 -9.60
N VAL A 26 4.39 -12.27 -10.08
CA VAL A 26 5.57 -11.94 -9.24
C VAL A 26 5.37 -10.65 -8.42
N HIS A 27 4.46 -9.76 -8.84
CA HIS A 27 4.32 -8.42 -8.25
C HIS A 27 3.11 -8.22 -7.33
N ALA A 28 2.29 -9.23 -7.09
CA ALA A 28 1.01 -9.08 -6.38
C ALA A 28 1.04 -9.71 -4.97
N GLN A 29 1.99 -9.31 -4.12
CA GLN A 29 1.72 -9.46 -2.69
C GLN A 29 0.59 -8.50 -2.33
N ASP A 30 -0.53 -9.04 -1.86
CA ASP A 30 -1.64 -8.23 -1.39
C ASP A 30 -1.12 -7.29 -0.29
N ASN A 31 -1.28 -5.98 -0.50
CA ASN A 31 -1.01 -5.02 0.55
C ASN A 31 -1.93 -5.37 1.74
N PRO A 32 -1.43 -5.65 2.95
CA PRO A 32 -2.29 -5.97 4.08
C PRO A 32 -2.89 -4.71 4.74
N TYR A 33 -2.35 -3.53 4.45
CA TYR A 33 -2.81 -2.28 5.06
C TYR A 33 -4.12 -1.80 4.41
N ARG A 34 -5.10 -1.48 5.25
CA ARG A 34 -6.38 -0.87 4.86
C ARG A 34 -6.55 0.44 5.60
N VAL A 35 -7.34 1.35 5.02
CA VAL A 35 -7.76 2.55 5.72
C VAL A 35 -8.59 2.13 6.93
N ALA A 36 -8.23 2.63 8.11
CA ALA A 36 -9.02 2.48 9.31
C ALA A 36 -10.17 3.50 9.26
N GLU A 37 -11.34 3.05 8.83
CA GLU A 37 -12.54 3.89 8.80
C GLU A 37 -12.84 4.42 10.20
N GLY A 38 -13.13 5.72 10.30
CA GLY A 38 -13.40 6.38 11.59
C GLY A 38 -12.16 6.74 12.41
N TRP A 39 -10.96 6.68 11.83
CA TRP A 39 -9.74 7.12 12.52
C TRP A 39 -9.87 8.54 13.06
N PRO A 40 -9.41 8.81 14.30
CA PRO A 40 -9.44 10.14 14.89
C PRO A 40 -8.86 11.21 13.96
N GLN A 41 -9.62 12.27 13.77
CA GLN A 41 -9.21 13.43 13.01
C GLN A 41 -8.65 14.49 13.95
N LEU A 42 -7.75 15.33 13.43
CA LEU A 42 -7.31 16.51 14.17
C LEU A 42 -8.49 17.47 14.40
N PRO A 43 -8.51 18.20 15.53
CA PRO A 43 -9.45 19.29 15.74
C PRO A 43 -9.42 20.29 14.58
N SER A 44 -10.55 20.96 14.35
CA SER A 44 -10.64 22.01 13.34
C SER A 44 -9.55 23.07 13.55
N ALA A 45 -8.95 23.53 12.44
CA ALA A 45 -7.80 24.44 12.38
C ALA A 45 -6.44 23.89 12.88
N MET A 46 -6.39 22.70 13.48
CA MET A 46 -5.11 22.06 13.82
C MET A 46 -4.50 21.36 12.59
N LYS A 47 -3.17 21.44 12.48
CA LYS A 47 -2.40 20.72 11.47
C LYS A 47 -1.23 20.02 12.14
N PHE A 48 -0.87 18.85 11.61
CA PHE A 48 0.43 18.28 11.93
C PHE A 48 1.53 19.19 11.38
N GLY A 49 2.54 19.50 12.19
CA GLY A 49 3.88 19.78 11.67
C GLY A 49 4.56 18.50 11.16
N GLY A 50 5.89 18.45 11.17
CA GLY A 50 6.60 17.19 10.88
C GLY A 50 6.41 16.18 12.02
N VAL A 51 5.75 15.05 11.75
CA VAL A 51 5.64 13.92 12.70
C VAL A 51 6.98 13.21 12.74
N ILE A 52 7.58 13.15 13.94
CA ILE A 52 8.93 12.61 14.15
C ILE A 52 8.92 11.27 14.90
N SER A 53 7.83 10.94 15.59
CA SER A 53 7.66 9.65 16.25
C SER A 53 6.17 9.36 16.49
N THR A 54 5.82 8.08 16.47
CA THR A 54 4.51 7.56 16.88
C THR A 54 4.72 6.29 17.68
N ASP A 55 3.95 6.09 18.75
CA ASP A 55 4.00 4.86 19.56
C ASP A 55 2.62 4.48 20.09
N VAL A 56 2.46 3.22 20.50
CA VAL A 56 1.22 2.67 21.05
C VAL A 56 1.44 2.28 22.51
N ASP A 57 0.60 2.75 23.42
CA ASP A 57 0.68 2.35 24.83
C ASP A 57 -0.04 1.03 25.13
N ALA A 58 0.09 0.54 26.36
CA ALA A 58 -0.51 -0.73 26.79
C ALA A 58 -2.06 -0.77 26.74
N ARG A 59 -2.73 0.38 26.59
CA ARG A 59 -4.19 0.48 26.43
C ARG A 59 -4.60 0.59 24.96
N GLY A 60 -3.64 0.63 24.04
CA GLY A 60 -3.90 0.80 22.61
C GLY A 60 -4.02 2.25 22.17
N ASN A 61 -3.75 3.24 23.04
CA ASN A 61 -3.76 4.64 22.59
C ASN A 61 -2.52 4.91 21.75
N ILE A 62 -2.67 5.80 20.78
CA ILE A 62 -1.62 6.19 19.85
C ILE A 62 -1.13 7.57 20.21
N TRP A 63 0.17 7.65 20.44
CA TRP A 63 0.88 8.86 20.80
C TRP A 63 1.65 9.36 19.59
N VAL A 64 1.52 10.64 19.27
CA VAL A 64 2.17 11.27 18.11
C VAL A 64 3.00 12.46 18.58
N PHE A 65 4.32 12.40 18.34
CA PHE A 65 5.23 13.53 18.54
C PHE A 65 5.45 14.26 17.21
N HIS A 66 5.10 15.55 17.16
CA HIS A 66 5.21 16.35 15.95
C HIS A 66 5.73 17.78 16.21
N ARG A 67 6.22 18.43 15.16
CA ARG A 67 6.78 19.80 15.21
C ARG A 67 5.70 20.87 15.11
N ASN A 68 4.76 20.90 16.06
CA ASN A 68 3.78 21.98 16.21
C ASN A 68 3.38 22.12 17.69
N ASP A 69 2.52 23.08 18.02
CA ASP A 69 1.92 23.22 19.35
C ASP A 69 0.45 22.74 19.36
N PRO A 70 0.04 21.85 20.28
CA PRO A 70 0.88 21.15 21.25
C PRO A 70 1.78 20.09 20.60
N PRO A 71 2.97 19.78 21.15
CA PRO A 71 3.94 18.90 20.50
C PRO A 71 3.59 17.42 20.56
N ILE A 72 2.73 17.00 21.48
CA ILE A 72 2.35 15.59 21.67
C ILE A 72 0.84 15.48 21.61
N LEU A 73 0.33 14.59 20.76
CA LEU A 73 -1.09 14.28 20.62
C LEU A 73 -1.35 12.83 21.01
N GLN A 74 -2.50 12.57 21.63
CA GLN A 74 -3.00 11.25 21.95
C GLN A 74 -4.29 10.98 21.17
N PHE A 75 -4.38 9.79 20.56
CA PHE A 75 -5.58 9.27 19.89
C PHE A 75 -5.98 7.96 20.55
N ALA A 76 -7.26 7.79 20.86
CA ALA A 76 -7.84 6.61 21.52
C ALA A 76 -8.74 5.82 20.57
#